data_AF-A0A1I8H2D9-F1
#
_entry.id   AF-A0A1I8H2D9-F1
#
_cell.length_a   1.000
_cell.length_b   1.000
_cell.length_c   1.000
_cell.angle_alpha   90.00
_cell.angle_beta   90.00
_cell.angle_gamma   90.00
#
_symmetry.space_group_name_H-M   'P 1'
#
loop_
_entity.id
_entity.type
_entity.pdbx_description
1 polymer ?
#
loop_
_entity_poly.entity_id
_entity_poly.type
_entity_poly.pdbx_seq_one_letter_code
_entity_poly.pdbx_strand_id
1 'polypeptide(L)'
;VMYTDNPYQVCIMDQNMNAYYANNFCNKAYVTNDYFNPSFNGLVFPKNAFYTAAFNGALQRAKETGIANLIRLKHFPVSNPECHVPEIVMTTAAINLEGIGGTCFLTIGLYIMAMFVLGVELCWTNVCKKNPLDFMCF
;
A
#
# COMPACT_ATOMS: atom_id res chain seq x y z
N VAL A 1 -0.83 -8.86 25.79
CA VAL A 1 0.15 -9.95 25.54
C VAL A 1 -0.37 -10.75 24.36
N MET A 2 0.14 -10.50 23.16
CA MET A 2 -0.20 -11.30 21.97
C MET A 2 1.13 -11.76 21.37
N TYR A 3 1.56 -12.95 21.77
CA TYR A 3 2.65 -13.67 21.10
C TYR A 3 2.09 -15.03 20.71
N THR A 4 1.63 -15.14 19.47
CA THR A 4 1.51 -16.41 18.76
C THR A 4 2.27 -16.23 17.46
N ASP A 5 3.21 -17.12 17.15
CA ASP A 5 4.05 -17.11 15.94
C ASP A 5 3.24 -17.46 14.66
N ASN A 6 1.98 -17.01 14.59
CA ASN A 6 1.13 -17.22 13.43
C ASN A 6 1.36 -16.07 12.43
N PRO A 7 1.94 -16.34 11.24
CA PRO A 7 2.22 -15.32 10.24
C PRO A 7 0.95 -14.69 9.63
N TYR A 8 -0.23 -15.26 9.90
CA TYR A 8 -1.51 -14.77 9.41
C TYR A 8 -2.32 -13.99 10.46
N GLN A 9 -1.72 -13.67 11.60
CA GLN A 9 -2.42 -12.91 12.63
C GLN A 9 -2.51 -11.42 12.25
N VAL A 10 -3.75 -10.93 12.10
CA VAL A 10 -4.04 -9.52 11.85
C VAL A 10 -4.63 -8.90 13.11
N CYS A 11 -4.11 -7.74 13.52
CA CYS A 11 -4.64 -6.97 14.64
C CYS A 11 -5.24 -5.66 14.14
N ILE A 12 -6.55 -5.49 14.35
CA ILE A 12 -7.27 -4.27 14.02
C ILE A 12 -7.38 -3.41 15.28
N MET A 13 -6.70 -2.27 15.29
CA MET A 13 -6.70 -1.30 16.39
C MET A 13 -6.55 0.13 15.85
N ASP A 14 -6.61 1.11 16.75
CA ASP A 14 -6.28 2.51 16.43
C ASP A 14 -4.92 2.61 15.75
N GLN A 15 -4.85 3.45 14.72
CA GLN A 15 -3.65 3.66 13.90
C GLN A 15 -2.43 4.04 14.74
N ASN A 16 -2.59 4.91 15.75
CA ASN A 16 -1.45 5.37 16.55
C ASN A 16 -0.90 4.24 17.42
N MET A 17 -1.78 3.36 17.92
CA MET A 17 -1.38 2.20 18.70
C MET A 17 -0.66 1.17 17.83
N ASN A 18 -1.19 0.89 16.63
CA ASN A 18 -0.54 0.00 15.66
C ASN A 18 0.82 0.55 15.22
N ALA A 19 0.93 1.86 14.96
CA ALA A 19 2.20 2.50 14.63
C ALA A 19 3.21 2.39 15.78
N TYR A 20 2.78 2.58 17.04
CA TYR A 20 3.64 2.40 18.21
C TYR A 20 4.16 0.96 18.32
N TYR A 21 3.29 -0.04 18.17
CA TYR A 21 3.72 -1.44 18.25
C TYR A 21 4.61 -1.84 17.08
N ALA A 22 4.28 -1.42 15.85
CA ALA A 22 5.12 -1.65 14.70
C ALA A 22 6.51 -1.08 14.94
N ASN A 23 6.64 0.19 15.37
CA ASN A 23 7.92 0.84 15.65
C ASN A 23 8.73 0.23 16.80
N ASN A 24 8.10 -0.50 17.73
CA ASN A 24 8.81 -1.20 18.80
C ASN A 24 9.13 -2.66 18.45
N PHE A 25 8.41 -3.24 17.50
CA PHE A 25 8.50 -4.67 17.13
C PHE A 25 8.67 -4.86 15.62
N CYS A 26 9.58 -4.10 15.01
CA CYS A 26 9.74 -3.99 13.55
C CYS A 26 10.09 -5.29 12.84
N ASN A 27 10.74 -6.23 13.55
CA ASN A 27 11.05 -7.55 13.02
C ASN A 27 9.86 -8.52 13.05
N LYS A 28 8.74 -8.14 13.67
CA LYS A 28 7.59 -9.02 13.94
C LYS A 28 6.25 -8.47 13.48
N ALA A 29 6.11 -7.14 13.38
CA ALA A 29 4.87 -6.49 13.04
C ALA A 29 5.12 -5.34 12.07
N TYR A 30 4.23 -5.22 11.07
CA TYR A 30 4.17 -4.09 10.16
C TYR A 30 2.76 -3.51 10.16
N VAL A 31 2.64 -2.21 9.90
CA VAL A 31 1.33 -1.57 9.70
C VAL A 31 1.00 -1.61 8.21
N THR A 32 -0.24 -2.01 7.87
CA THR A 32 -0.73 -1.88 6.50
C THR A 32 -0.92 -0.41 6.11
N ASN A 33 -0.80 -0.09 4.83
CA ASN A 33 -1.02 1.27 4.32
C ASN A 33 -2.50 1.66 4.26
N ASP A 34 -3.40 0.67 4.38
CA ASP A 34 -4.83 0.89 4.28
C ASP A 34 -5.43 1.32 5.63
N TYR A 35 -6.09 2.47 5.63
CA TYR A 35 -6.81 3.00 6.77
C TYR A 35 -8.31 2.92 6.52
N PHE A 36 -9.05 2.49 7.53
CA PHE A 36 -10.51 2.45 7.49
C PHE A 36 -11.09 3.06 8.77
N ASN A 37 -12.32 3.58 8.68
CA ASN A 37 -13.06 4.19 9.78
C ASN A 37 -12.31 5.36 10.49
N PRO A 38 -12.12 6.51 9.81
CA PRO A 38 -11.45 7.65 10.42
C PRO A 38 -12.27 8.19 11.60
N SER A 39 -11.71 8.10 12.80
CA SER A 39 -12.31 8.62 14.04
C SER A 39 -11.36 9.56 14.77
N PHE A 40 -11.90 10.52 15.50
CA PHE A 40 -11.12 11.47 16.27
C PHE A 40 -11.17 11.13 17.76
N ASN A 41 -10.01 11.21 18.41
CA ASN A 41 -9.93 11.16 19.86
C ASN A 41 -10.33 12.52 20.44
N GLY A 42 -11.23 12.49 21.43
CA GLY A 42 -11.77 13.69 22.08
C GLY A 42 -11.81 13.54 23.59
N LEU A 43 -11.81 14.67 24.28
CA LEU A 43 -12.02 14.73 25.73
C LEU A 43 -13.50 14.98 26.00
N VAL A 44 -14.07 14.20 26.92
CA VAL A 44 -15.50 14.28 27.27
C VAL A 44 -15.65 15.13 28.53
N PHE A 45 -16.53 16.12 28.45
CA PHE A 45 -16.86 16.99 29.57
C PHE A 45 -18.36 16.88 29.89
N PRO A 46 -18.77 17.09 31.16
CA PRO A 46 -20.18 17.15 31.51
C PRO A 46 -20.86 18.34 30.81
N LYS A 47 -22.14 18.19 30.45
CA LYS A 47 -22.89 19.13 29.58
C LYS A 47 -22.85 20.60 30.03
N ASN A 48 -22.71 20.85 31.34
CA ASN A 48 -22.74 22.18 31.93
C ASN A 48 -21.37 22.64 32.48
N ALA A 49 -20.27 22.06 32.03
CA ALA A 49 -18.94 22.49 32.44
C ALA A 49 -18.62 23.89 31.86
N PHE A 50 -18.53 24.89 32.73
CA PHE A 50 -18.25 26.28 32.37
C PHE A 50 -16.87 26.48 31.69
N TYR A 51 -15.91 25.58 31.95
CA TYR A 51 -14.55 25.66 31.42
C TYR A 51 -14.38 25.05 30.02
N THR A 52 -15.42 24.44 29.46
CA THR A 52 -15.34 23.74 28.15
C THR A 52 -14.90 24.65 27.02
N ALA A 53 -15.44 25.87 26.95
CA ALA A 53 -15.08 26.85 25.92
C ALA A 53 -13.62 27.29 26.04
N ALA A 54 -13.16 27.58 27.26
CA ALA A 54 -11.78 27.97 27.52
C ALA A 54 -10.80 26.83 27.19
N PHE A 55 -11.15 25.59 27.55
CA PHE A 55 -10.35 24.41 27.26
C PHE A 55 -10.24 24.15 25.75
N ASN A 56 -11.36 24.25 25.02
CA ASN A 56 -11.35 24.08 23.57
C ASN A 56 -10.45 25.14 22.88
N GLY A 57 -10.52 26.40 23.34
CA GLY A 57 -9.63 27.46 22.86
C GLY A 57 -8.15 27.18 23.14
N ALA A 58 -7.82 26.67 24.33
CA ALA A 58 -6.46 26.27 24.66
C ALA A 58 -5.97 25.11 23.78
N LEU A 59 -6.84 24.13 23.50
CA LEU A 59 -6.51 22.99 22.65
C LEU A 59 -6.27 23.41 21.19
N GLN A 60 -7.10 24.31 20.66
CA GLN A 60 -6.90 24.87 19.31
C GLN A 60 -5.56 25.60 19.21
N ARG A 61 -5.25 26.47 20.19
CA ARG A 61 -3.95 27.17 20.24
C ARG A 61 -2.77 26.21 20.38
N ALA A 62 -2.90 25.14 21.17
CA ALA A 62 -1.85 24.12 21.30
C ALA A 62 -1.60 23.37 19.98
N LYS A 63 -2.64 23.22 19.15
CA LYS A 63 -2.52 22.64 17.81
C LYS A 63 -1.86 23.62 16.83
N GLU A 64 -2.25 24.88 16.85
CA GLU A 64 -1.67 25.94 16.00
C GLU A 64 -0.21 26.24 16.31
N THR A 65 0.16 26.24 17.60
CA THR A 65 1.55 26.46 18.04
C THR A 65 2.45 25.23 17.83
N GLY A 66 1.89 24.08 17.42
CA GLY A 66 2.63 22.84 17.21
C GLY A 66 3.04 22.11 18.50
N ILE A 67 2.70 22.64 19.69
CA ILE A 67 2.98 21.99 20.98
C ILE A 67 2.33 20.60 21.04
N ALA A 68 1.10 20.46 20.53
CA ALA A 68 0.43 19.17 20.47
C ALA A 68 1.23 18.14 19.64
N ASN A 69 1.85 18.58 18.54
CA ASN A 69 2.68 17.70 17.72
C ASN A 69 4.01 17.35 18.42
N LEU A 70 4.63 18.30 19.12
CA LEU A 70 5.83 18.04 19.92
C LEU A 70 5.58 17.01 21.02
N ILE A 71 4.46 17.13 21.74
CA ILE A 71 4.08 16.17 22.77
C ILE A 71 3.84 14.78 22.14
N ARG A 72 3.18 14.74 20.97
CA ARG A 72 2.97 13.49 20.23
C ARG A 72 4.29 12.84 19.87
N LEU A 73 5.20 13.57 19.23
CA LEU A 73 6.50 13.06 18.79
C LEU A 73 7.39 12.60 19.95
N LYS A 74 7.29 13.27 21.11
CA LYS A 74 8.04 12.88 22.31
C LYS A 74 7.63 11.52 22.87
N HIS A 75 6.35 11.17 22.81
CA HIS A 75 5.83 9.92 23.38
C HIS A 75 5.61 8.82 22.34
N PHE A 76 5.37 9.20 21.10
CA PHE A 76 5.09 8.33 19.96
C PHE A 76 5.96 8.77 18.77
N PRO A 77 7.25 8.39 18.75
CA PRO A 77 8.12 8.70 17.62
C PRO A 77 7.61 7.99 16.36
N VAL A 78 7.62 8.72 15.24
CA VAL A 78 7.09 8.25 13.95
C VAL A 78 7.96 7.13 13.36
N SER A 79 9.24 7.07 13.72
CA SER A 79 10.16 6.03 13.26
C SER A 79 11.24 5.79 14.31
N ASN A 80 11.48 4.52 14.64
CA ASN A 80 12.66 4.10 15.38
C ASN A 80 13.79 3.80 14.37
N PRO A 81 15.01 4.34 14.52
CA PRO A 81 16.11 4.10 13.57
C PRO A 81 16.42 2.61 13.35
N GLU A 82 16.13 1.73 14.30
CA GLU A 82 16.31 0.27 14.16
C GLU A 82 15.33 -0.37 13.16
N CYS A 83 14.19 0.29 12.92
CA CYS A 83 13.14 -0.16 12.02
C CYS A 83 13.28 0.39 10.62
N HIS A 84 14.07 1.45 10.50
CA HIS A 84 14.50 1.99 9.24
C HIS A 84 15.76 1.24 8.85
N VAL A 85 15.62 0.11 8.17
CA VAL A 85 16.75 -0.46 7.43
C VAL A 85 17.14 0.62 6.42
N PRO A 86 18.33 1.25 6.54
CA PRO A 86 18.73 2.26 5.58
C PRO A 86 18.75 1.58 4.20
N GLU A 87 18.05 2.17 3.23
CA GLU A 87 18.03 1.76 1.82
C GLU A 87 19.43 1.54 1.22
N ILE A 88 20.47 2.04 1.89
CA ILE A 88 21.88 1.96 1.50
C ILE A 88 22.42 0.51 1.47
N VAL A 89 21.76 -0.47 2.13
CA VAL A 89 22.15 -1.90 2.05
C VAL A 89 21.31 -2.70 1.04
N MET A 90 20.26 -2.11 0.46
CA MET A 90 19.52 -2.72 -0.65
C MET A 90 20.26 -2.43 -1.95
N THR A 91 21.38 -3.12 -2.14
CA THR A 91 22.03 -3.24 -3.45
C THR A 91 20.95 -3.62 -4.48
N THR A 92 20.62 -2.66 -5.35
CA THR A 92 19.63 -2.75 -6.43
C THR A 92 18.22 -3.11 -5.94
N ALA A 93 17.27 -2.16 -6.04
CA ALA A 93 15.85 -2.47 -5.93
C ALA A 93 15.57 -3.69 -6.80
N ALA A 94 15.28 -4.84 -6.16
CA ALA A 94 14.94 -6.05 -6.88
C ALA A 94 13.78 -5.67 -7.79
N ILE A 95 13.97 -5.81 -9.10
CA ILE A 95 12.90 -5.48 -10.05
C ILE A 95 11.78 -6.47 -9.75
N ASN A 96 10.74 -6.00 -9.05
CA ASN A 96 9.60 -6.84 -8.70
C ASN A 96 9.04 -7.41 -9.99
N LEU A 97 8.77 -8.71 -10.00
CA LEU A 97 8.22 -9.43 -11.16
C LEU A 97 6.90 -8.80 -11.64
N GLU A 98 6.20 -8.09 -10.75
CA GLU A 98 5.01 -7.28 -11.06
C GLU A 98 5.31 -6.11 -12.01
N GLY A 99 6.49 -5.47 -11.90
CA GLY A 99 6.90 -4.36 -12.76
C GLY A 99 7.31 -4.78 -14.18
N ILE A 100 7.80 -6.01 -14.36
CA ILE A 100 8.13 -6.59 -15.68
C ILE A 100 6.97 -7.45 -16.23
N GLY A 101 6.09 -7.95 -15.36
CA GLY A 101 5.01 -8.85 -15.74
C GLY A 101 4.10 -8.28 -16.83
N GLY A 102 3.78 -6.99 -16.74
CA GLY A 102 2.94 -6.30 -17.73
C GLY A 102 3.50 -6.37 -19.16
N THR A 103 4.81 -6.18 -19.34
CA THR A 103 5.43 -6.24 -20.67
C THR A 103 5.55 -7.69 -21.17
N CYS A 104 5.79 -8.66 -20.29
CA CYS A 104 5.79 -10.09 -20.65
C CYS A 104 4.39 -10.59 -21.07
N PHE A 105 3.32 -10.14 -20.41
CA PHE A 105 1.96 -10.53 -20.81
C PHE A 105 1.57 -9.96 -22.17
N LEU A 106 1.95 -8.72 -22.46
CA LEU A 106 1.70 -8.09 -23.76
C LEU A 106 2.44 -8.81 -24.90
N THR A 107 3.70 -9.21 -24.69
CA THR A 107 4.45 -9.94 -25.73
C THR A 107 3.85 -11.31 -25.99
N ILE A 108 3.48 -12.06 -24.96
CA ILE A 108 2.79 -13.35 -25.11
C ILE A 108 1.46 -13.18 -25.87
N GLY A 109 0.68 -12.15 -25.55
CA GLY A 109 -0.57 -11.85 -26.25
C GLY A 109 -0.37 -11.59 -27.75
N LEU A 110 0.65 -10.83 -28.13
CA LEU A 110 0.98 -10.57 -29.53
C LEU A 110 1.45 -11.84 -30.26
N TYR A 111 2.23 -12.70 -29.59
CA TYR A 111 2.66 -13.97 -30.18
C TYR A 111 1.48 -14.92 -30.43
N ILE A 112 0.52 -14.99 -29.51
CA ILE A 112 -0.69 -15.82 -29.69
C ILE A 112 -1.54 -15.30 -30.86
N MET A 113 -1.71 -13.99 -30.98
CA MET A 113 -2.45 -13.38 -32.09
C MET A 113 -1.74 -13.63 -33.43
N ALA A 114 -0.42 -13.50 -33.49
CA ALA A 114 0.36 -13.79 -34.69
C ALA A 114 0.26 -15.27 -35.09
N MET A 115 0.34 -16.19 -34.13
CA MET A 115 0.14 -17.63 -34.36
C MET A 115 -1.27 -17.94 -34.89
N PHE A 116 -2.29 -17.26 -34.38
CA PHE A 116 -3.66 -17.43 -34.86
C PHE A 116 -3.81 -16.97 -36.31
N VAL A 117 -3.28 -15.80 -36.65
CA VAL A 117 -3.28 -15.27 -38.03
C VAL A 117 -2.55 -16.22 -38.97
N LEU A 118 -1.34 -16.66 -38.60
CA LEU A 118 -0.56 -17.63 -39.38
C LEU A 118 -1.30 -18.96 -39.56
N GLY A 119 -2.01 -19.44 -38.53
CA GLY A 119 -2.82 -20.65 -38.61
C GLY A 119 -3.97 -20.53 -39.62
N VAL A 120 -4.63 -19.37 -39.64
CA VAL A 120 -5.69 -19.07 -40.62
C VAL A 120 -5.10 -18.99 -42.04
N GLU A 121 -3.97 -18.32 -42.23
CA GLU A 121 -3.28 -18.22 -43.52
C GLU A 121 -2.80 -19.59 -44.03
N LEU A 122 -2.23 -20.43 -43.17
CA LEU A 122 -1.81 -21.79 -43.52
C LEU A 122 -2.99 -22.68 -43.92
N CYS A 123 -4.13 -22.53 -43.23
CA CYS A 123 -5.35 -23.25 -43.61
C CYS A 123 -5.87 -22.76 -44.98
N TRP A 124 -5.86 -21.44 -45.21
CA TRP A 124 -6.31 -20.83 -46.47
C TRP A 124 -5.42 -21.23 -47.67
N THR A 125 -4.10 -21.25 -47.49
CA THR A 125 -3.15 -21.61 -48.55
C THR A 125 -3.10 -23.12 -48.81
N ASN A 126 -3.06 -23.96 -47.77
CA ASN A 126 -2.93 -25.41 -47.95
C ASN A 126 -4.27 -26.12 -48.23
N VAL A 127 -5.37 -25.71 -47.60
CA VAL A 127 -6.69 -26.37 -47.79
C VAL A 127 -7.46 -25.73 -48.93
N CYS A 128 -7.48 -24.39 -49.01
CA CYS A 128 -8.25 -23.68 -50.03
C CYS A 128 -7.44 -23.34 -51.30
N LYS A 129 -6.12 -23.60 -51.34
CA LYS A 129 -5.22 -23.34 -52.49
C LYS A 129 -5.33 -21.90 -53.03
N LYS A 130 -5.54 -20.94 -52.15
CA LYS A 130 -5.63 -19.51 -52.47
C LYS A 130 -4.35 -18.79 -52.11
N ASN A 131 -4.13 -17.61 -52.69
CA ASN A 131 -2.92 -16.83 -52.46
C ASN A 131 -2.85 -16.32 -51.01
N PRO A 132 -1.63 -16.22 -50.42
CA PRO A 132 -1.44 -15.97 -48.99
C PRO A 132 -1.87 -14.58 -48.49
N LEU A 133 -2.20 -13.62 -49.38
CA LEU A 133 -2.50 -12.22 -49.02
C LEU A 133 -3.95 -11.80 -49.29
N ASP A 134 -4.79 -12.68 -49.85
CA ASP A 134 -6.18 -12.34 -50.22
C ASP A 134 -7.13 -12.20 -49.01
N PHE A 135 -6.69 -12.53 -47.79
CA PHE A 135 -7.53 -12.43 -46.59
C PHE A 135 -7.44 -11.06 -45.88
N MET A 136 -6.34 -10.32 -46.07
CA MET A 136 -6.17 -8.97 -45.50
C MET A 136 -6.42 -7.84 -46.51
N CYS A 137 -6.43 -8.14 -47.81
CA CYS A 137 -6.97 -7.26 -48.83
C CYS A 137 -8.47 -7.54 -49.01
N PHE A 138 -9.29 -6.75 -48.32
CA PHE A 138 -10.53 -6.29 -48.94
C PHE A 138 -10.22 -5.53 -50.24
#